data_AF-A0A4Y7N745-F1
#
_entry.id   AF-A0A4Y7N745-F1
#
_cell.length_a   1.000
_cell.length_b   1.000
_cell.length_c   1.000
_cell.angle_alpha   90.00
_cell.angle_beta   90.00
_cell.angle_gamma   90.00
#
_symmetry.space_group_name_H-M   'P 1'
#
loop_
_entity.id
_entity.type
_entity.pdbx_description
1 polymer ?
#
loop_
_entity_poly.entity_id
_entity_poly.type
_entity_poly.pdbx_seq_one_letter_code
_entity_poly.pdbx_strand_id
1 'polypeptide(L)'
;MTRATIELGDVTPHNLQQLKRLNQVVFPVSYNDKFYKDILEAGELAKLAYYNDIVVGAVCCRIDVLDGSRRLYIMTLGCLAPYRKRGIGAKMLEHVLNYVEKDGDFHSIFLHVQVNNQSAIDFYKKFGFEIVETKEQYYKRIEPADAHVLMKLLRPQNNLTNIFELLPSFFDSGLTIQKVTCVKEMEMEEYFTVCNDKFYVFDIFWFQARN
;
A
#
# COMPACT_ATOMS: atom_id res chain seq x y z
N MET A 1 -0.65 38.13 -1.89
CA MET A 1 0.27 37.20 -1.18
C MET A 1 0.63 36.10 -2.14
N THR A 2 1.90 35.93 -2.49
CA THR A 2 2.36 34.80 -3.30
C THR A 2 2.05 33.50 -2.54
N ARG A 3 1.33 32.57 -3.18
CA ARG A 3 1.03 31.26 -2.62
C ARG A 3 2.37 30.52 -2.44
N ALA A 4 2.62 29.99 -1.24
CA ALA A 4 3.83 29.21 -1.00
C ALA A 4 3.90 28.01 -1.94
N THR A 5 5.09 27.72 -2.47
CA THR A 5 5.33 26.63 -3.42
C THR A 5 5.75 25.36 -2.68
N ILE A 6 5.19 24.23 -3.13
CA ILE A 6 5.54 22.89 -2.63
C ILE A 6 6.04 22.08 -3.81
N GLU A 7 7.28 21.60 -3.71
CA GLU A 7 7.95 20.87 -4.78
C GLU A 7 8.54 19.57 -4.25
N LEU A 8 8.69 18.59 -5.14
CA LEU A 8 9.36 17.33 -4.85
C LEU A 8 10.64 17.26 -5.67
N GLY A 9 11.73 16.91 -5.02
CA GLY A 9 13.04 16.74 -5.68
C GLY A 9 13.68 15.42 -5.31
N ASP A 10 14.63 15.00 -6.13
CA ASP A 10 15.29 13.71 -5.98
C ASP A 10 16.18 13.65 -4.73
N VAL A 11 16.29 12.45 -4.17
CA VAL A 11 17.36 12.14 -3.22
C VAL A 11 18.60 11.81 -4.03
N THR A 12 19.70 12.51 -3.74
CA THR A 12 20.99 12.37 -4.43
C THR A 12 22.11 12.23 -3.41
N PRO A 13 23.32 11.78 -3.81
CA PRO A 13 24.46 11.74 -2.89
C PRO A 13 24.76 13.10 -2.24
N HIS A 14 24.50 14.21 -2.95
CA HIS A 14 24.75 15.58 -2.49
C HIS A 14 23.80 16.01 -1.36
N ASN A 15 22.55 15.55 -1.38
CA ASN A 15 21.52 15.96 -0.41
C ASN A 15 21.14 14.85 0.59
N LEU A 16 21.74 13.65 0.49
CA LEU A 16 21.45 12.52 1.37
C LEU A 16 21.58 12.86 2.86
N GLN A 17 22.53 13.73 3.22
CA GLN A 17 22.71 14.14 4.61
C GLN A 17 21.54 14.98 5.13
N GLN A 18 20.83 15.70 4.27
CA GLN A 18 19.60 16.40 4.63
C GLN A 18 18.49 15.39 4.95
N LEU A 19 18.33 14.34 4.13
CA LEU A 19 17.39 13.25 4.42
C LEU A 19 17.70 12.56 5.76
N LYS A 20 18.98 12.24 6.03
CA LYS A 20 19.41 11.66 7.30
C LYS A 20 19.00 12.52 8.50
N ARG A 21 19.26 13.84 8.43
CA ARG A 21 18.89 14.79 9.49
C ARG A 21 17.38 14.93 9.65
N LEU A 22 16.62 14.99 8.55
CA LEU A 22 15.16 15.04 8.58
C LEU A 22 14.61 13.81 9.30
N ASN A 23 15.05 12.61 8.91
CA ASN A 23 14.53 11.37 9.49
C ASN A 23 14.80 11.30 11.00
N GLN A 24 15.99 11.72 11.46
CA GLN A 24 16.34 11.79 12.88
C GLN A 24 15.45 12.74 13.70
N VAL A 25 14.93 13.80 13.07
CA VAL A 25 14.05 14.77 13.75
C VAL A 25 12.58 14.38 13.66
N VAL A 26 12.17 13.80 12.52
CA VAL A 26 10.77 13.52 12.21
C VAL A 26 10.30 12.20 12.82
N PHE A 27 11.17 11.19 12.87
CA PHE A 27 10.82 9.84 13.32
C PHE A 27 11.51 9.49 14.64
N PRO A 28 10.83 8.78 15.54
CA PRO A 28 11.40 8.33 16.82
C PRO A 28 12.31 7.10 16.69
N VAL A 29 12.57 6.64 15.45
CA VAL A 29 13.41 5.48 15.15
C VAL A 29 14.58 5.88 14.26
N SER A 30 15.74 5.25 14.48
CA SER A 30 16.94 5.48 13.68
C SER A 30 17.07 4.43 12.58
N TYR A 31 17.25 4.89 11.34
CA TYR A 31 17.55 4.04 10.20
C TYR A 31 19.06 3.84 10.05
N ASN A 32 19.47 2.64 9.62
CA ASN A 32 20.89 2.30 9.43
C ASN A 32 21.42 2.79 8.08
N ASP A 33 22.74 2.68 7.85
CA ASP A 33 23.34 3.14 6.58
C ASP A 33 22.87 2.35 5.35
N LYS A 34 22.48 1.08 5.52
CA LYS A 34 21.93 0.27 4.43
C LYS A 34 20.66 0.93 3.87
N PHE A 35 19.73 1.33 4.74
CA PHE A 35 18.52 2.05 4.34
C PHE A 35 18.87 3.23 3.42
N TYR A 36 19.79 4.10 3.82
CA TYR A 36 20.15 5.29 3.04
C TYR A 36 20.88 4.97 1.73
N LYS A 37 21.65 3.88 1.66
CA LYS A 37 22.26 3.40 0.41
C LYS A 37 21.17 2.94 -0.55
N ASP A 38 20.24 2.11 -0.08
CA ASP A 38 19.13 1.60 -0.88
C ASP A 38 18.25 2.76 -1.42
N ILE A 39 18.08 3.85 -0.64
CA ILE A 39 17.34 5.05 -1.09
C ILE A 39 17.99 5.77 -2.27
N LEU A 40 19.33 5.78 -2.38
CA LEU A 40 19.99 6.44 -3.51
C LEU A 40 19.69 5.75 -4.85
N GLU A 41 19.30 4.47 -4.81
CA GLU A 41 18.96 3.67 -5.98
C GLU A 41 17.44 3.59 -6.22
N ALA A 42 16.63 4.18 -5.33
CA ALA A 42 15.18 4.03 -5.33
C ALA A 42 14.45 4.88 -6.39
N GLY A 43 15.13 5.86 -7.00
CA GLY A 43 14.57 6.72 -8.03
C GLY A 43 13.27 7.42 -7.58
N GLU A 44 12.18 7.22 -8.34
CA GLU A 44 10.87 7.83 -8.06
C GLU A 44 10.23 7.42 -6.73
N LEU A 45 10.73 6.35 -6.10
CA LEU A 45 10.26 5.86 -4.80
C LEU A 45 10.81 6.67 -3.61
N ALA A 46 11.71 7.63 -3.86
CA ALA A 46 12.24 8.51 -2.82
C ALA A 46 12.29 9.96 -3.27
N LYS A 47 11.65 10.85 -2.51
CA LYS A 47 11.62 12.29 -2.80
C LYS A 47 11.81 13.10 -1.52
N LEU A 48 12.57 14.18 -1.63
CA LEU A 48 12.56 15.28 -0.68
C LEU A 48 11.42 16.23 -1.02
N ALA A 49 10.77 16.78 0.01
CA ALA A 49 9.76 17.81 -0.13
C ALA A 49 10.31 19.18 0.26
N TYR A 50 10.16 20.13 -0.67
CA TYR A 50 10.60 21.51 -0.53
C TYR A 50 9.40 22.41 -0.27
N TYR A 51 9.57 23.38 0.62
CA TYR A 51 8.61 24.46 0.86
C TYR A 51 9.36 25.78 0.73
N ASN A 52 9.10 26.54 -0.33
CA ASN A 52 9.87 27.71 -0.72
C ASN A 52 11.40 27.43 -0.69
N ASP A 53 11.84 26.41 -1.44
CA ASP A 53 13.25 25.97 -1.58
C ASP A 53 13.92 25.39 -0.32
N ILE A 54 13.20 25.32 0.80
CA ILE A 54 13.70 24.69 2.04
C ILE A 54 13.23 23.25 2.07
N VAL A 55 14.17 22.31 2.25
CA VAL A 55 13.82 20.90 2.50
C VAL A 55 13.15 20.76 3.86
N VAL A 56 11.91 20.30 3.87
CA VAL A 56 11.08 20.23 5.09
C VAL A 56 10.44 18.87 5.32
N GLY A 57 10.54 17.95 4.36
CA GLY A 57 10.01 16.60 4.50
C GLY A 57 10.62 15.64 3.49
N ALA A 58 10.24 14.38 3.62
CA ALA A 58 10.63 13.34 2.69
C ALA A 58 9.62 12.19 2.68
N VAL A 59 9.60 11.47 1.56
CA VAL A 59 8.96 10.17 1.42
C VAL A 59 9.97 9.19 0.86
N CYS A 60 10.03 8.00 1.44
CA CYS A 60 10.87 6.90 0.98
C CYS A 60 10.05 5.60 1.00
N CYS A 61 10.03 4.93 -0.14
CA CYS A 61 9.26 3.72 -0.37
C CYS A 61 10.17 2.58 -0.83
N ARG A 62 9.71 1.35 -0.67
CA ARG A 62 10.32 0.14 -1.21
C ARG A 62 9.24 -0.74 -1.83
N ILE A 63 9.62 -1.51 -2.83
CA ILE A 63 8.75 -2.54 -3.41
C ILE A 63 8.98 -3.86 -2.67
N ASP A 64 7.91 -4.44 -2.15
CA ASP A 64 7.89 -5.73 -1.51
C ASP A 64 7.15 -6.71 -2.42
N VAL A 65 7.73 -7.88 -2.68
CA VAL A 65 7.10 -8.94 -3.46
C VAL A 65 6.78 -10.09 -2.51
N LEU A 66 5.49 -10.40 -2.37
CA LEU A 66 5.00 -11.50 -1.55
C LEU A 66 4.09 -12.36 -2.42
N ASP A 67 4.38 -13.66 -2.51
CA ASP A 67 3.62 -14.63 -3.31
C ASP A 67 3.38 -14.17 -4.77
N GLY A 68 4.41 -13.57 -5.38
CA GLY A 68 4.34 -13.02 -6.74
C GLY A 68 3.62 -11.66 -6.86
N SER A 69 3.02 -11.17 -5.77
CA SER A 69 2.28 -9.92 -5.75
C SER A 69 3.15 -8.75 -5.29
N ARG A 70 3.23 -7.68 -6.10
CA ARG A 70 3.94 -6.44 -5.76
C ARG A 70 3.10 -5.56 -4.84
N ARG A 71 3.70 -5.15 -3.73
CA ARG A 71 3.13 -4.19 -2.77
C ARG A 71 4.12 -3.05 -2.56
N LEU A 72 3.62 -1.82 -2.50
CA LEU A 72 4.46 -0.66 -2.20
C LEU A 72 4.45 -0.41 -0.69
N TYR A 73 5.62 -0.51 -0.07
CA TYR A 73 5.81 -0.22 1.35
C TYR A 73 6.31 1.21 1.54
N ILE A 74 5.52 2.06 2.20
CA ILE A 74 5.96 3.40 2.61
C ILE A 74 6.77 3.25 3.90
N MET A 75 8.10 3.30 3.80
CA MET A 75 9.01 3.14 4.94
C MET A 75 9.02 4.39 5.83
N THR A 76 9.04 5.56 5.19
CA THR A 76 9.01 6.86 5.85
C THR A 76 8.19 7.84 5.02
N LEU A 77 7.29 8.58 5.65
CA LEU A 77 6.65 9.75 5.07
C LEU A 77 6.42 10.75 6.19
N GLY A 78 7.02 11.92 6.10
CA GLY A 78 6.89 12.92 7.15
C GLY A 78 7.53 14.25 6.82
N CYS A 79 7.12 15.27 7.57
CA CYS A 79 7.69 16.61 7.48
C CYS A 79 7.89 17.21 8.88
N LEU A 80 8.77 18.20 8.93
CA LEU A 80 9.06 18.99 10.13
C LEU A 80 7.78 19.59 10.71
N ALA A 81 7.63 19.55 12.04
CA ALA A 81 6.42 19.96 12.73
C ALA A 81 5.88 21.35 12.34
N PRO A 82 6.71 22.41 12.17
CA PRO A 82 6.25 23.74 11.77
C PRO A 82 5.61 23.83 10.38
N TYR A 83 5.85 22.83 9.53
CA TYR A 83 5.37 22.76 8.14
C TYR A 83 4.18 21.80 7.96
N ARG A 84 3.73 21.13 9.02
CA ARG A 84 2.55 20.26 8.98
C ARG A 84 1.27 21.06 8.68
N LYS A 85 0.24 20.37 8.20
CA LYS A 85 -1.07 20.95 7.81
C LYS A 85 -0.99 22.03 6.70
N ARG A 86 0.07 22.00 5.89
CA ARG A 86 0.26 22.88 4.71
C ARG A 86 0.16 22.15 3.36
N GLY A 87 -0.32 20.90 3.34
CA GLY A 87 -0.44 20.10 2.12
C GLY A 87 0.82 19.32 1.70
N ILE A 88 1.95 19.48 2.41
CA ILE A 88 3.22 18.79 2.06
C ILE A 88 3.09 17.26 2.14
N GLY A 89 2.49 16.73 3.21
CA GLY A 89 2.23 15.30 3.35
C GLY A 89 1.33 14.75 2.24
N ALA A 90 0.29 15.50 1.88
CA ALA A 90 -0.61 15.15 0.78
C ALA A 90 0.15 15.09 -0.55
N LYS A 91 0.95 16.11 -0.85
CA LYS A 91 1.76 16.16 -2.08
C LYS A 91 2.71 14.96 -2.21
N MET A 92 3.37 14.56 -1.11
CA MET A 92 4.23 13.38 -1.09
C MET A 92 3.44 12.07 -1.28
N LEU A 93 2.29 11.92 -0.62
CA LEU A 93 1.48 10.72 -0.75
C LEU A 93 0.83 10.60 -2.14
N GLU A 94 0.35 11.71 -2.70
CA GLU A 94 -0.17 11.79 -4.08
C GLU A 94 0.88 11.38 -5.10
N HIS A 95 2.15 11.79 -4.91
CA HIS A 95 3.26 11.32 -5.75
C HIS A 95 3.38 9.80 -5.74
N VAL A 96 3.35 9.19 -4.56
CA VAL A 96 3.42 7.72 -4.42
C VAL A 96 2.19 7.03 -5.03
N LEU A 97 0.99 7.58 -4.83
CA LEU A 97 -0.24 7.05 -5.41
C LEU A 97 -0.20 7.11 -6.95
N ASN A 98 0.24 8.25 -7.51
CA ASN A 98 0.40 8.41 -8.96
C ASN A 98 1.46 7.47 -9.53
N TYR A 99 2.54 7.20 -8.77
CA TYR A 99 3.58 6.25 -9.18
C TYR A 99 2.99 4.84 -9.36
N VAL A 100 2.26 4.33 -8.37
CA VAL A 100 1.68 2.98 -8.45
C VAL A 100 0.56 2.87 -9.47
N GLU A 101 -0.21 3.94 -9.67
CA GLU A 101 -1.28 3.99 -10.67
C GLU A 101 -0.71 3.93 -12.08
N LYS A 102 0.37 4.68 -12.36
CA LYS A 102 1.06 4.67 -13.65
C LYS A 102 1.76 3.34 -13.95
N ASP A 103 2.32 2.71 -12.93
CA ASP A 103 2.93 1.38 -13.07
C ASP A 103 1.86 0.31 -13.36
N GLY A 104 0.70 0.41 -12.71
CA GLY A 104 -0.46 -0.45 -12.96
C GLY A 104 -0.34 -1.86 -12.37
N ASP A 105 0.85 -2.29 -11.95
CA ASP A 105 1.12 -3.64 -11.48
C ASP A 105 1.42 -3.71 -9.96
N PHE A 106 0.75 -2.88 -9.16
CA PHE A 106 0.74 -3.02 -7.70
C PHE A 106 -0.59 -3.56 -7.19
N HIS A 107 -0.54 -4.46 -6.20
CA HIS A 107 -1.73 -4.97 -5.52
C HIS A 107 -2.20 -4.01 -4.42
N SER A 108 -1.26 -3.50 -3.63
CA SER A 108 -1.57 -2.59 -2.51
C SER A 108 -0.43 -1.65 -2.17
N ILE A 109 -0.76 -0.58 -1.43
CA ILE A 109 0.20 0.25 -0.70
C ILE A 109 -0.03 0.04 0.79
N PHE A 110 1.02 -0.07 1.58
CA PHE A 110 0.90 -0.20 3.03
C PHE A 110 2.02 0.49 3.80
N LEU A 111 1.79 0.69 5.09
CA LEU A 111 2.75 1.26 6.03
C LEU A 111 2.48 0.80 7.46
N HIS A 112 3.46 1.02 8.34
CA HIS A 112 3.29 0.86 9.78
C HIS A 112 3.20 2.23 10.45
N VAL A 113 2.24 2.40 11.35
CA VAL A 113 2.08 3.61 12.16
C VAL A 113 1.92 3.23 13.62
N GLN A 114 2.60 3.94 14.51
CA GLN A 114 2.45 3.74 15.95
C GLN A 114 0.99 3.96 16.38
N VAL A 115 0.46 3.08 17.24
CA VAL A 115 -0.97 3.04 17.59
C VAL A 115 -1.51 4.35 18.16
N ASN A 116 -0.67 5.13 18.85
CA ASN A 116 -1.06 6.41 19.43
C ASN A 116 -0.91 7.61 18.47
N ASN A 117 -0.45 7.40 17.23
CA ASN A 117 -0.25 8.48 16.26
C ASN A 117 -1.54 8.77 15.47
N GLN A 118 -2.57 9.26 16.18
CA GLN A 118 -3.89 9.54 15.62
C GLN A 118 -3.82 10.50 14.43
N SER A 119 -2.93 11.50 14.48
CA SER A 119 -2.77 12.46 13.38
C SER A 119 -2.34 11.80 12.07
N ALA A 120 -1.48 10.77 12.12
CA ALA A 120 -1.07 10.03 10.92
C ALA A 120 -2.16 9.06 10.47
N ILE A 121 -2.82 8.38 11.40
CA ILE A 121 -3.94 7.47 11.11
C ILE A 121 -5.06 8.23 10.37
N ASP A 122 -5.48 9.38 10.89
CA ASP A 122 -6.52 10.21 10.27
C ASP A 122 -6.08 10.77 8.91
N PHE A 123 -4.80 11.10 8.77
CA PHE A 123 -4.24 11.53 7.49
C PHE A 123 -4.37 10.42 6.45
N TYR A 124 -3.92 9.20 6.73
CA TYR A 124 -3.97 8.09 5.77
C TYR A 124 -5.41 7.63 5.49
N LYS A 125 -6.31 7.62 6.48
CA LYS A 125 -7.74 7.32 6.28
C LYS A 125 -8.40 8.24 5.26
N LYS A 126 -8.03 9.53 5.21
CA LYS A 126 -8.53 10.47 4.18
C LYS A 126 -8.13 10.11 2.75
N PHE A 127 -7.05 9.34 2.60
CA PHE A 127 -6.60 8.80 1.30
C PHE A 127 -7.13 7.37 1.06
N GLY A 128 -8.06 6.89 1.88
CA GLY A 128 -8.67 5.57 1.75
C GLY A 128 -7.74 4.42 2.13
N PHE A 129 -6.83 4.65 3.09
CA PHE A 129 -6.15 3.57 3.79
C PHE A 129 -7.01 3.11 4.97
N GLU A 130 -6.95 1.81 5.25
CA GLU A 130 -7.66 1.18 6.35
C GLU A 130 -6.67 0.46 7.27
N ILE A 131 -7.02 0.33 8.55
CA ILE A 131 -6.23 -0.49 9.48
C ILE A 131 -6.60 -1.96 9.21
N VAL A 132 -5.63 -2.76 8.79
CA VAL A 132 -5.86 -4.17 8.43
C VAL A 132 -5.26 -5.16 9.43
N GLU A 133 -4.32 -4.71 10.24
CA GLU A 133 -3.64 -5.52 11.26
C GLU A 133 -3.10 -4.58 12.36
N THR A 134 -2.92 -5.12 13.57
CA THR A 134 -2.11 -4.48 14.62
C THR A 134 -1.00 -5.43 15.01
N LYS A 135 0.25 -4.98 14.91
CA LYS A 135 1.44 -5.73 15.30
C LYS A 135 1.87 -5.32 16.70
N GLU A 136 1.72 -6.24 17.63
CA GLU A 136 2.21 -6.09 19.00
C GLU A 136 3.74 -6.05 19.03
N GLN A 137 4.32 -5.24 19.91
CA GLN A 137 5.76 -5.18 20.16
C GLN A 137 6.60 -4.93 18.88
N TYR A 138 6.03 -4.18 17.92
CA TYR A 138 6.68 -3.86 16.65
C TYR A 138 7.91 -2.97 16.85
N TYR A 139 7.80 -1.93 17.66
CA TYR A 139 8.89 -1.00 17.96
C TYR A 139 9.64 -1.42 19.22
N LYS A 140 10.92 -1.78 19.07
CA LYS A 140 11.73 -2.34 20.17
C LYS A 140 12.25 -1.32 21.20
N ARG A 141 12.09 -0.03 20.95
CA ARG A 141 12.81 1.04 21.70
C ARG A 141 11.94 2.24 22.07
N ILE A 142 10.64 2.21 21.77
CA ILE A 142 9.71 3.31 22.02
C ILE A 142 8.36 2.76 22.46
N GLU A 143 7.65 3.55 23.26
CA GLU A 143 6.32 3.19 23.77
C GLU A 143 5.25 4.17 23.24
N PRO A 144 4.02 3.69 22.95
CA PRO A 144 3.62 2.28 22.91
C PRO A 144 4.36 1.52 21.81
N ALA A 145 4.77 0.28 22.11
CA ALA A 145 5.57 -0.54 21.17
C ALA A 145 4.77 -1.03 19.96
N ASP A 146 3.45 -0.97 20.00
CA ASP A 146 2.58 -1.55 18.97
C ASP A 146 2.47 -0.63 17.74
N ALA A 147 2.24 -1.24 16.58
CA ALA A 147 2.01 -0.54 15.33
C ALA A 147 0.77 -1.07 14.59
N HIS A 148 -0.08 -0.17 14.12
CA HIS A 148 -1.09 -0.52 13.12
C HIS A 148 -0.43 -0.66 11.74
N VAL A 149 -0.87 -1.68 10.99
CA VAL A 149 -0.64 -1.78 9.55
C VAL A 149 -1.80 -1.10 8.86
N LEU A 150 -1.50 0.00 8.14
CA LEU A 150 -2.48 0.66 7.29
C LEU A 150 -2.23 0.24 5.85
N MET A 151 -3.30 -0.12 5.14
CA MET A 151 -3.23 -0.58 3.76
C MET A 151 -4.32 0.07 2.90
N LYS A 152 -3.98 0.37 1.64
CA LYS A 152 -4.91 0.71 0.58
C LYS A 152 -4.76 -0.33 -0.53
N LEU A 153 -5.82 -1.06 -0.84
CA LEU A 153 -5.89 -1.92 -2.02
C LEU A 153 -6.00 -1.04 -3.27
N LEU A 154 -5.19 -1.33 -4.28
CA LEU A 154 -5.12 -0.54 -5.52
C LEU A 154 -5.91 -1.17 -6.65
N ARG A 155 -5.89 -2.49 -6.72
CA ARG A 155 -6.82 -3.24 -7.53
C ARG A 155 -7.93 -3.71 -6.59
N PRO A 156 -9.22 -3.58 -6.95
CA PRO A 156 -10.19 -4.48 -6.35
C PRO A 156 -9.60 -5.87 -6.56
N GLN A 157 -9.54 -6.70 -5.51
CA GLN A 157 -9.52 -8.11 -5.80
C GLN A 157 -10.69 -8.30 -6.76
N ASN A 158 -10.48 -8.86 -7.96
CA ASN A 158 -11.55 -9.42 -8.76
C ASN A 158 -12.10 -10.61 -7.95
N ASN A 159 -12.70 -10.29 -6.80
CA ASN A 159 -13.20 -11.21 -5.82
C ASN A 159 -14.69 -11.27 -6.09
N LEU A 160 -15.02 -12.30 -6.88
CA LEU A 160 -16.29 -13.01 -6.87
C LEU A 160 -17.49 -12.26 -7.45
N THR A 161 -17.52 -10.93 -7.50
CA THR A 161 -18.72 -10.19 -7.95
C THR A 161 -19.03 -10.43 -9.42
N ASN A 162 -18.02 -10.53 -10.29
CA ASN A 162 -18.22 -10.86 -11.70
C ASN A 162 -18.41 -12.36 -11.98
N ILE A 163 -18.07 -13.25 -11.03
CA ILE A 163 -18.37 -14.69 -11.20
C ILE A 163 -19.88 -14.94 -11.04
N PHE A 164 -20.56 -14.22 -10.15
CA PHE A 164 -22.02 -14.31 -10.03
C PHE A 164 -22.75 -13.81 -11.29
N GLU A 165 -22.20 -12.83 -12.01
CA GLU A 165 -22.74 -12.35 -13.29
C GLU A 165 -22.43 -13.29 -14.47
N LEU A 166 -21.35 -14.08 -14.38
CA LEU A 166 -20.94 -15.08 -15.37
C LEU A 166 -21.57 -16.47 -15.16
N LEU A 167 -22.51 -16.61 -14.21
CA LEU A 167 -23.32 -17.82 -14.02
C LEU A 167 -24.77 -17.70 -14.56
N PRO A 168 -25.06 -17.42 -15.86
CA PRO A 168 -26.43 -17.40 -16.36
C PRO A 168 -27.18 -18.74 -16.40
N SER A 169 -26.71 -19.84 -15.80
CA SER A 169 -27.44 -21.12 -15.87
C SER A 169 -27.43 -21.99 -14.59
N PHE A 170 -27.00 -21.48 -13.44
CA PHE A 170 -27.04 -22.26 -12.19
C PHE A 170 -28.42 -22.22 -11.48
N PHE A 171 -29.27 -21.25 -11.82
CA PHE A 171 -30.53 -21.00 -11.10
C PHE A 171 -31.67 -21.98 -11.41
N ASP A 172 -31.52 -22.91 -12.35
CA ASP A 172 -32.59 -23.86 -12.73
C ASP A 172 -32.62 -25.16 -11.88
N SER A 173 -31.80 -25.26 -10.83
CA SER A 173 -31.71 -26.47 -9.99
C SER A 173 -32.14 -26.29 -8.52
N GLY A 174 -32.57 -25.10 -8.12
CA GLY A 174 -33.05 -24.84 -6.75
C GLY A 174 -31.96 -24.87 -5.66
N LEU A 175 -30.67 -24.85 -6.01
CA LEU A 175 -29.55 -24.83 -5.06
C LEU A 175 -29.14 -23.39 -4.72
N THR A 176 -29.25 -23.03 -3.44
CA THR A 176 -28.76 -21.76 -2.91
C THR A 176 -27.27 -21.85 -2.60
N ILE A 177 -26.43 -21.05 -3.25
CA ILE A 177 -24.99 -20.94 -2.91
C ILE A 177 -24.88 -20.22 -1.56
N GLN A 178 -24.53 -20.95 -0.50
CA GLN A 178 -24.43 -20.37 0.85
C GLN A 178 -23.05 -19.79 1.15
N LYS A 179 -21.97 -20.27 0.51
CA LYS A 179 -20.61 -19.78 0.73
C LYS A 179 -19.64 -20.25 -0.36
N VAL A 180 -18.93 -19.31 -1.01
CA VAL A 180 -17.77 -19.61 -1.86
C VAL A 180 -16.52 -19.35 -1.03
N THR A 181 -15.71 -20.37 -0.79
CA THR A 181 -14.54 -20.29 0.11
C THR A 181 -13.21 -20.07 -0.59
N CYS A 182 -13.11 -20.31 -1.91
CA CYS A 182 -11.90 -20.09 -2.68
C CYS A 182 -12.19 -20.07 -4.19
N VAL A 183 -11.58 -19.15 -4.93
CA VAL A 183 -11.40 -19.22 -6.38
C VAL A 183 -9.91 -19.02 -6.62
N LYS A 184 -9.26 -20.00 -7.26
CA LYS A 184 -7.85 -19.91 -7.62
C LYS A 184 -7.75 -20.00 -9.14
N GLU A 185 -7.16 -18.98 -9.74
CA GLU A 185 -6.78 -19.01 -11.15
C GLU A 185 -5.67 -20.05 -11.31
N MET A 186 -5.92 -21.09 -12.10
CA MET A 186 -4.89 -22.04 -12.51
C MET A 186 -4.39 -21.67 -13.91
N GLU A 187 -3.08 -21.83 -14.12
CA GLU A 187 -2.50 -21.76 -15.45
C GLU A 187 -3.23 -22.78 -16.34
N MET A 188 -3.88 -22.30 -17.41
CA MET A 188 -4.89 -22.96 -18.27
C MET A 188 -6.33 -22.80 -17.76
N GLU A 189 -6.99 -21.69 -18.18
CA GLU A 189 -8.42 -21.51 -18.50
C GLU A 189 -9.52 -22.28 -17.72
N GLU A 190 -9.23 -22.73 -16.51
CA GLU A 190 -10.16 -23.47 -15.65
C GLU A 190 -10.30 -22.77 -14.30
N TYR A 191 -11.55 -22.59 -13.87
CA TYR A 191 -11.89 -22.13 -12.52
C TYR A 191 -12.53 -23.28 -11.76
N PHE A 192 -12.27 -23.39 -10.45
CA PHE A 192 -13.00 -24.34 -9.60
C PHE A 192 -13.73 -23.63 -8.47
N THR A 193 -14.86 -24.20 -8.03
CA THR A 193 -15.54 -23.82 -6.80
C THR A 193 -15.82 -25.07 -5.96
N VAL A 194 -15.84 -24.90 -4.64
CA VAL A 194 -16.22 -25.96 -3.71
C VAL A 194 -17.53 -25.56 -3.04
N CYS A 195 -18.56 -26.38 -3.19
CA CYS A 195 -19.87 -26.16 -2.58
C CYS A 195 -20.33 -27.45 -1.88
N ASN A 196 -20.64 -27.39 -0.58
CA ASN A 196 -21.07 -28.54 0.23
C ASN A 196 -20.15 -29.77 0.08
N ASP A 197 -18.84 -29.58 0.26
CA ASP A 197 -17.81 -30.61 0.14
C ASP A 197 -17.71 -31.30 -1.24
N LYS A 198 -18.33 -30.72 -2.27
CA LYS A 198 -18.18 -31.16 -3.67
C LYS A 198 -17.32 -30.17 -4.45
N PHE A 199 -16.39 -30.72 -5.23
CA PHE A 199 -15.54 -29.98 -6.15
C PHE A 199 -16.25 -29.81 -7.50
N TYR A 200 -16.25 -28.60 -8.02
CA TYR A 200 -16.75 -28.28 -9.36
C TYR A 200 -15.64 -27.57 -10.13
N VAL A 201 -15.32 -28.06 -11.32
CA VAL A 201 -14.36 -27.46 -12.26
C VAL A 201 -15.14 -26.91 -13.45
N PHE A 202 -14.80 -25.70 -13.87
CA PHE A 202 -15.40 -24.96 -14.97
C PHE A 202 -14.32 -24.69 -16.01
N ASP A 203 -14.47 -25.29 -17.17
CA ASP A 203 -13.66 -25.02 -18.36
C ASP A 203 -14.32 -23.87 -19.15
N ILE A 204 -13.57 -22.83 -19.47
CA ILE A 204 -14.05 -21.63 -20.20
C ILE A 204 -14.64 -21.99 -21.57
N PHE A 205 -14.26 -23.13 -22.17
CA PHE A 205 -14.69 -23.50 -23.52
C PHE A 205 -15.83 -24.52 -23.59
N TRP A 206 -16.19 -25.19 -22.49
CA TRP A 206 -17.29 -26.16 -22.48
C TRP A 206 -18.11 -26.07 -21.19
N PHE A 207 -19.30 -25.48 -21.28
CA PHE A 207 -20.34 -25.56 -20.27
C PHE A 207 -20.87 -27.00 -20.14
N GLN A 208 -20.11 -27.90 -19.50
CA GLN A 208 -20.61 -29.18 -18.98
C GLN A 208 -19.96 -29.48 -17.64
N ALA A 209 -20.77 -29.41 -16.57
CA ALA A 209 -20.39 -29.90 -15.25
C ALA A 209 -20.13 -31.41 -15.31
N ARG A 210 -18.94 -31.85 -14.89
CA ARG A 210 -18.64 -33.25 -14.59
C ARG A 210 -18.64 -33.43 -13.07
N ASN A 211 -19.35 -34.45 -12.59
CA ASN A 211 -19.35 -34.87 -11.18
C ASN A 211 -18.07 -35.62 -10.82
#